data_AF-A0A7W0NP43-F1
#
_entry.id   AF-A0A7W0NP43-F1
#
_cell.length_a   1.000
_cell.length_b   1.000
_cell.length_c   1.000
_cell.angle_alpha   90.00
_cell.angle_beta   90.00
_cell.angle_gamma   90.00
#
_symmetry.space_group_name_H-M   'P 1'
#
loop_
_entity.id
_entity.type
_entity.pdbx_description
1 polymer ?
#
loop_
_entity_poly.entity_id
_entity_poly.type
_entity_poly.pdbx_seq_one_letter_code
_entity_poly.pdbx_strand_id
1 'polypeptide(L)' 'MTPRAPGRSWVPVPKGSGFPLGNLPYGVFRRSGEPTRAGVAIGEVILDLDALQREGLLGGEPQLPEGVFGRSSLNAFM' A
#
# COMPACT_ATOMS: atom_id res chain seq x y z
N MET A 1 -2.99 -18.10 17.81
CA MET A 1 -2.26 -17.03 17.11
C MET A 1 -2.08 -15.87 18.08
N THR A 2 -0.85 -15.58 18.51
CA THR A 2 -0.58 -14.51 19.49
C THR A 2 -0.89 -13.15 18.85
N PRO A 3 -1.70 -12.27 19.47
CA PRO A 3 -1.94 -10.93 18.94
C PRO A 3 -0.61 -10.18 18.86
N ARG A 4 -0.31 -9.60 17.69
CA ARG A 4 0.90 -8.79 17.50
C ARG A 4 0.79 -7.54 18.37
N ALA A 5 1.88 -7.20 19.05
CA ALA A 5 1.99 -5.91 19.73
C ALA A 5 1.68 -4.77 18.73
N PRO A 6 0.90 -3.75 19.13
CA PRO A 6 0.63 -2.59 18.29
C PRO A 6 1.93 -1.97 17.78
N GLY A 7 1.96 -1.58 16.51
CA GLY A 7 3.15 -0.99 15.88
C GLY A 7 4.16 -2.00 15.29
N ARG A 8 3.82 -3.28 15.16
CA ARG A 8 4.68 -4.28 14.45
C ARG A 8 4.07 -4.72 13.12
N SER A 9 4.78 -4.50 12.01
CA SER A 9 4.41 -4.98 10.66
C SER A 9 4.81 -6.43 10.39
N TRP A 10 3.92 -7.21 9.76
CA TRP A 10 4.21 -8.60 9.36
C TRP A 10 5.21 -8.70 8.23
N VAL A 11 5.34 -7.63 7.46
CA VAL A 11 6.45 -7.44 6.54
C VAL A 11 7.72 -7.15 7.36
N PRO A 12 8.83 -7.89 7.13
CA PRO A 12 10.12 -7.55 7.71
C PRO A 12 10.54 -6.13 7.30
N VAL A 13 10.85 -5.28 8.28
CA VAL A 13 11.35 -3.93 8.06
C VAL A 13 12.76 -3.84 8.63
N PRO A 14 13.80 -3.65 7.81
CA PRO A 14 15.16 -3.47 8.29
C PRO A 14 15.28 -2.27 9.23
N LYS A 15 16.14 -2.38 10.25
CA LYS A 15 16.45 -1.25 11.14
C LYS A 15 17.07 -0.11 10.32
N GLY A 16 16.55 1.11 10.47
CA GLY A 16 17.01 2.26 9.70
C GLY A 16 16.44 2.34 8.28
N SER A 17 15.49 1.48 7.90
CA SER A 17 14.75 1.61 6.65
C SER A 17 14.07 3.00 6.56
N GLY A 18 14.11 3.61 5.36
CA GLY A 18 13.33 4.82 5.05
C GLY A 18 11.82 4.56 4.93
N PHE A 19 11.40 3.29 4.96
CA PHE A 19 10.01 2.86 4.81
C PHE A 19 9.53 2.07 6.03
N PRO A 20 9.59 2.64 7.26
CA PRO A 20 9.04 2.00 8.44
C PRO A 20 7.51 1.99 8.42
N LEU A 21 6.90 1.17 9.29
CA LEU A 21 5.45 1.12 9.47
C LEU A 21 4.84 2.48 9.84
N GLY A 22 5.62 3.39 10.43
CA GLY A 22 5.15 4.75 10.78
C GLY A 22 5.20 5.77 9.63
N ASN A 23 5.79 5.44 8.48
CA ASN A 23 5.93 6.38 7.36
C ASN A 23 4.95 6.08 6.21
N LEU A 24 4.84 4.81 5.81
CA LEU A 24 3.95 4.30 4.75
C LEU A 24 3.71 5.30 3.59
N PRO A 25 4.78 5.74 2.88
CA PRO A 25 4.62 6.70 1.80
C PRO A 25 3.91 6.08 0.60
N TYR A 26 3.05 6.88 -0.02
CA TYR A 26 2.34 6.52 -1.24
C TYR A 26 3.20 6.85 -2.47
N GLY A 27 3.11 6.01 -3.48
CA GLY A 27 3.75 6.23 -4.77
C GLY A 27 3.04 5.49 -5.89
N VAL A 28 3.49 5.72 -7.12
CA VAL A 28 3.07 4.93 -8.28
C VAL A 28 4.20 4.00 -8.69
N PHE A 29 3.85 2.75 -8.98
CA PHE A 29 4.81 1.73 -9.41
C PHE A 29 4.24 0.91 -10.55
N ARG A 30 5.12 0.15 -11.21
CA ARG A 30 4.74 -0.86 -12.20
C ARG A 30 5.73 -2.03 -12.13
N ARG A 31 5.23 -3.23 -12.37
CA ARG A 31 6.07 -4.38 -12.73
C ARG A 31 6.22 -4.44 -14.25
N SER A 32 7.25 -5.14 -14.72
CA SER A 32 7.43 -5.33 -16.16
C SER A 32 6.20 -6.02 -16.76
N GLY A 33 5.64 -5.45 -17.82
CA GLY A 33 4.43 -5.97 -18.48
C GLY A 33 3.09 -5.65 -17.78
N GLU A 34 3.07 -5.01 -16.61
CA GLU A 34 1.84 -4.70 -15.88
C GLU A 34 1.44 -3.20 -15.98
N PRO A 35 0.15 -2.84 -15.79
CA PRO A 35 -0.29 -1.45 -15.67
C PRO A 35 0.34 -0.74 -14.47
N THR A 36 0.56 0.57 -14.62
CA THR A 36 0.99 1.45 -13.51
C THR A 36 -0.15 1.66 -12.53
N ARG A 37 0.14 1.59 -11.23
CA ARG A 37 -0.84 1.73 -10.15
C ARG A 37 -0.22 2.25 -8.87
N ALA A 38 -1.07 2.65 -7.94
CA ALA A 38 -0.69 3.15 -6.64
C ALA A 38 -0.25 2.02 -5.70
N GLY A 39 0.77 2.32 -4.90
CA GLY A 39 1.29 1.42 -3.88
C GLY A 39 1.87 2.17 -2.69
N VAL A 40 2.11 1.43 -1.62
CA VAL A 40 2.76 1.93 -0.39
C VAL A 40 4.05 1.18 -0.16
N ALA A 41 5.16 1.91 0.04
CA ALA A 41 6.43 1.27 0.37
C ALA A 41 6.48 0.85 1.85
N ILE A 42 6.93 -0.38 2.12
CA ILE A 42 7.17 -0.88 3.47
C ILE A 42 8.36 -1.83 3.50
N GLY A 43 9.38 -1.51 4.29
CA GLY A 43 10.63 -2.26 4.31
C GLY A 43 11.31 -2.25 2.93
N GLU A 44 11.36 -3.41 2.29
CA GLU A 44 11.95 -3.62 0.95
C GLU A 44 10.91 -4.02 -0.11
N VAL A 45 9.63 -3.90 0.22
CA VAL A 45 8.52 -4.28 -0.68
C VAL A 45 7.54 -3.13 -0.87
N ILE A 46 6.69 -3.28 -1.89
CA ILE A 46 5.59 -2.36 -2.17
C ILE A 46 4.27 -3.13 -1.98
N LEU A 47 3.38 -2.55 -1.18
CA LEU A 47 2.00 -3.00 -1.01
C LEU A 47 1.14 -2.44 -2.15
N ASP A 48 0.45 -3.31 -2.88
CA ASP A 48 -0.35 -2.98 -4.06
C ASP A 48 -1.77 -2.54 -3.67
N LEU A 49 -2.07 -1.25 -3.77
CA LEU A 49 -3.36 -0.71 -3.28
C LEU A 49 -4.53 -1.05 -4.20
N ASP A 50 -4.28 -1.18 -5.51
CA ASP A 50 -5.32 -1.58 -6.47
C ASP A 50 -5.76 -3.03 -6.19
N ALA A 51 -4.80 -3.93 -5.94
CA ALA A 51 -5.10 -5.29 -5.54
C ALA A 51 -5.91 -5.34 -4.22
N LEU A 52 -5.50 -4.58 -3.19
CA LEU A 52 -6.23 -4.57 -1.91
C LEU A 52 -7.66 -4.02 -2.05
N GLN A 53 -7.88 -3.02 -2.90
CA GLN A 53 -9.22 -2.50 -3.16
C GLN A 53 -10.11 -3.55 -3.83
N ARG A 54 -9.58 -4.25 -4.84
CA ARG A 54 -10.30 -5.30 -5.57
C ARG A 54 -10.68 -6.49 -4.68
N GLU A 55 -9.81 -6.82 -3.72
CA GLU A 55 -10.06 -7.87 -2.73
C GLU A 55 -10.94 -7.40 -1.55
N GLY A 56 -11.38 -6.14 -1.53
CA GLY A 56 -12.21 -5.60 -0.45
C GLY A 56 -11.51 -5.50 0.90
N LEU A 57 -10.17 -5.48 0.91
CA LEU A 57 -9.35 -5.44 2.13
C LEU A 57 -9.10 -4.03 2.65
N LEU A 58 -9.41 -3.01 1.85
CA LEU A 58 -9.40 -1.62 2.28
C LEU A 58 -10.72 -1.30 2.96
N GLY A 59 -10.67 -1.18 4.30
CA GLY A 59 -11.78 -0.66 5.09
C GLY A 59 -11.81 0.88 5.09
N GLY A 60 -12.89 1.44 5.63
CA GLY A 60 -13.08 2.88 5.76
C GLY A 60 -14.41 3.35 5.16
N GLU A 61 -14.94 4.44 5.70
CA GLU A 61 -16.16 5.11 5.24
C GLU A 61 -15.86 6.60 4.98
N PRO A 62 -16.27 7.17 3.83
CA PRO A 62 -16.91 6.48 2.70
C PRO A 62 -15.93 5.55 1.95
N GLN A 63 -16.45 4.54 1.25
CA GLN A 63 -15.61 3.77 0.32
C GLN A 63 -15.05 4.69 -0.77
N LEU A 64 -13.79 4.47 -1.11
CA LEU A 64 -13.17 5.12 -2.24
C LEU A 64 -13.76 4.60 -3.56
N PRO A 65 -13.87 5.45 -4.60
CA PRO A 65 -14.31 5.02 -5.92
C PRO A 65 -13.48 3.86 -6.46
N GLU A 66 -14.13 2.91 -7.14
CA GLU A 66 -13.44 1.78 -7.77
C GLU A 66 -12.38 2.26 -8.76
N GLY A 67 -11.20 1.61 -8.75
CA GLY A 67 -10.11 1.91 -9.68
C GLY A 67 -9.40 3.24 -9.41
N VAL A 68 -9.59 3.85 -8.24
CA VAL A 68 -8.82 5.04 -7.82
C VAL A 68 -7.32 4.74 -7.75
N PHE A 69 -6.95 3.52 -7.32
CA PHE A 69 -5.56 3.10 -7.20
C PHE A 69 -4.97 2.52 -8.48
N GLY A 70 -5.79 2.14 -9.47
CA GLY A 70 -5.35 1.66 -10.78
C GLY A 70 -4.85 2.76 -11.73
N ARG A 71 -4.57 3.96 -11.23
CA ARG A 71 -4.17 5.15 -12.02
C ARG A 71 -2.65 5.31 -12.06
N SER A 72 -2.17 6.00 -13.10
CA SER A 72 -0.75 6.34 -13.26
C SER A 72 -0.28 7.52 -12.40
N SER A 73 -1.16 8.10 -11.59
CA SER A 73 -0.87 9.17 -10.62
C SER A 73 -1.76 9.03 -9.39
N LEU A 74 -1.37 9.68 -8.29
CA LEU A 74 -2.13 9.69 -7.03
C LEU A 74 -3.24 10.76 -7.00
N ASN A 75 -3.40 11.56 -8.06
CA ASN A 75 -4.29 12.73 -8.07
C ASN A 75 -5.76 12.37 -7.89
N ALA A 76 -6.18 11.18 -8.30
CA ALA A 76 -7.57 10.75 -8.11
C ALA A 76 -7.86 10.29 -6.67
N PHE A 77 -6.81 9.98 -5.91
CA PHE A 77 -6.89 9.53 -4.52
C PHE A 77 -6.84 10.72 -3.53
N MET A 78 -6.17 11.82 -3.89
CA MET A 78 -6.04 13.05 -3.08
C MET A 78 -7.10 14.07 -3.43
#